data_AF-A0A4Q2YN54-F1
#
_entry.id   AF-A0A4Q2YN54-F1
#
_cell.length_a   1.000
_cell.length_b   1.000
_cell.length_c   1.000
_cell.angle_alpha   90.00
_cell.angle_beta   90.00
_cell.angle_gamma   90.00
#
_symmetry.space_group_name_H-M   'P 1'
#
loop_
_entity.id
_entity.type
_entity.pdbx_description
1 polymer ?
#
loop_
_entity_poly.entity_id
_entity_poly.type
_entity_poly.pdbx_seq_one_letter_code
_entity_poly.pdbx_strand_id
1 'polypeptide(L)'
;MVILFALLLLPASACIWVEGSNLAGEHRRIEGTHPDQRLTEALLTDPEEKLDLLADSPPPPESDTASLKEREGVKELLSGNYDRAIGLLQQIEADHPGRYSTAANLGTAYELQDDLESALKWIQEGVRRNPDSHHGSEWLHVEILKARIELRNNPSYLHDRRLIPLPETFTDSTPISVGGHTHTAQAIGEAIFYQLQERLVFVKDPDPVIADLMFTFGRIEGRVNVIESGKRLLQMTRRFGFPRPALITREIDIYDKAIADAKTRKTIRTILSITLALAAFTAFIIFAWKTKRFCLTRKAHNQHRATMA
;
A
#
# COMPACT_ATOMS: atom_id res chain seq x y z
N MET A 1 -36.35 31.65 -1.34
CA MET A 1 -36.03 30.37 -0.65
C MET A 1 -36.30 29.16 -1.55
N VAL A 2 -35.75 29.10 -2.78
CA VAL A 2 -35.87 27.89 -3.65
C VAL A 2 -34.55 27.57 -4.39
N ILE A 3 -33.59 28.50 -4.43
CA ILE A 3 -32.31 28.30 -5.14
C ILE A 3 -31.23 27.64 -4.24
N LEU A 4 -31.43 27.56 -2.92
CA LEU A 4 -30.44 26.99 -2.00
C LEU A 4 -30.51 25.45 -1.86
N PHE A 5 -31.47 24.78 -2.50
CA PHE A 5 -31.67 23.33 -2.36
C PHE A 5 -31.16 22.50 -3.55
N ALA A 6 -30.81 23.15 -4.67
CA ALA A 6 -30.37 22.45 -5.89
C ALA A 6 -28.86 22.10 -5.92
N LEU A 7 -28.09 22.56 -4.93
CA LEU A 7 -26.64 22.28 -4.82
C LEU A 7 -26.29 21.07 -3.93
N LEU A 8 -27.29 20.41 -3.32
CA LEU A 8 -27.10 19.25 -2.43
C LEU A 8 -27.22 17.88 -3.13
N LEU A 9 -27.41 17.85 -4.46
CA LEU A 9 -27.62 16.62 -5.23
C LEU A 9 -26.49 16.27 -6.20
N LEU A 10 -25.36 16.98 -6.15
CA LEU A 10 -24.16 16.52 -6.85
C LEU A 10 -23.57 15.38 -6.01
N PRO A 11 -23.39 14.16 -6.56
CA PRO A 11 -22.67 13.11 -5.86
C PRO A 11 -21.27 13.67 -5.61
N ALA A 12 -20.94 13.90 -4.34
CA ALA A 12 -19.58 14.18 -3.94
C ALA A 12 -18.79 12.93 -4.32
N SER A 13 -18.01 13.00 -5.40
CA SER A 13 -16.95 12.05 -5.69
C SER A 13 -16.00 12.11 -4.50
N ALA A 14 -16.24 11.22 -3.54
CA ALA A 14 -15.49 11.18 -2.30
C ALA A 14 -14.12 10.59 -2.61
N CYS A 15 -13.16 11.44 -2.95
CA CYS A 15 -11.75 11.08 -2.80
C CYS A 15 -11.56 10.77 -1.32
N ILE A 16 -11.59 9.48 -0.95
CA ILE A 16 -11.32 9.03 0.40
C ILE A 16 -9.81 9.14 0.57
N TRP A 17 -9.41 10.00 1.50
CA TRP A 17 -8.01 10.17 1.85
C TRP A 17 -7.79 9.63 3.24
N VAL A 18 -6.72 8.88 3.40
CA VAL A 18 -6.29 8.37 4.70
C VAL A 18 -5.12 9.20 5.18
N GLU A 19 -5.24 9.70 6.40
CA GLU A 19 -4.27 10.59 7.03
C GLU A 19 -3.52 9.85 8.14
N GLY A 20 -2.23 10.13 8.27
CA GLY A 20 -1.40 9.56 9.32
C GLY A 20 -0.11 10.34 9.50
N SER A 21 0.87 9.71 10.15
CA SER A 21 2.23 10.25 10.24
C SER A 21 3.26 9.16 10.04
N ASN A 22 4.40 9.52 9.49
CA ASN A 22 5.53 8.62 9.39
C ASN A 22 6.32 8.57 10.70
N LEU A 23 7.38 7.74 10.74
CA LEU A 23 8.27 7.62 11.89
C LEU A 23 8.94 8.94 12.30
N ALA A 24 9.18 9.85 11.35
CA ALA A 24 9.71 11.18 11.63
C ALA A 24 8.67 12.15 12.22
N GLY A 25 7.39 11.75 12.28
CA GLY A 25 6.28 12.57 12.76
C GLY A 25 5.74 13.56 11.71
N GLU A 26 6.15 13.41 10.45
CA GLU A 26 5.64 14.20 9.33
C GLU A 26 4.23 13.71 8.98
N HIS A 27 3.32 14.65 8.72
CA HIS A 27 1.97 14.32 8.30
C HIS A 27 1.98 13.75 6.88
N ARG A 28 1.31 12.61 6.70
CA ARG A 28 1.19 11.92 5.42
C ARG A 28 -0.28 11.71 5.06
N ARG A 29 -0.56 11.79 3.77
CA ARG A 29 -1.89 11.59 3.20
C ARG A 29 -1.76 10.63 2.03
N ILE A 30 -2.54 9.55 2.06
CA ILE A 30 -2.54 8.51 1.04
C ILE A 30 -3.97 8.41 0.48
N GLU A 31 -4.08 8.19 -0.82
CA GLU A 31 -5.36 8.02 -1.50
C GLU A 31 -5.91 6.60 -1.27
N GLY A 32 -7.21 6.49 -1.01
CA GLY A 32 -7.92 5.21 -0.96
C GLY A 32 -7.76 4.47 0.36
N THR A 33 -7.24 3.24 0.31
CA THR A 33 -7.05 2.34 1.45
C THR A 33 -5.56 2.17 1.75
N HIS A 34 -5.23 1.80 2.99
CA HIS A 34 -3.85 1.52 3.31
C HIS A 34 -3.34 0.27 2.57
N PRO A 35 -2.06 0.22 2.19
CA PRO A 35 -1.47 -0.98 1.58
C PRO A 35 -1.71 -2.25 2.39
N ASP A 36 -1.68 -2.18 3.73
CA ASP A 36 -1.95 -3.34 4.59
C ASP A 36 -3.37 -3.94 4.42
N GLN A 37 -4.36 -3.09 4.13
CA GLN A 37 -5.74 -3.54 3.89
C GLN A 37 -5.83 -4.26 2.54
N ARG A 38 -5.27 -3.66 1.48
CA ARG A 38 -5.26 -4.28 0.14
C ARG A 38 -4.48 -5.59 0.10
N LEU A 39 -3.37 -5.68 0.84
CA LEU A 39 -2.62 -6.94 0.95
C LEU A 39 -3.36 -7.98 1.81
N THR A 40 -4.14 -7.54 2.81
CA THR A 40 -5.02 -8.43 3.57
C THR A 40 -6.13 -8.98 2.67
N GLU A 41 -6.76 -8.13 1.86
CA GLU A 41 -7.76 -8.54 0.86
C GLU A 41 -7.15 -9.55 -0.12
N ALA A 42 -6.03 -9.22 -0.75
CA ALA A 42 -5.34 -10.12 -1.69
C ALA A 42 -4.98 -11.48 -1.09
N LEU A 43 -4.64 -11.53 0.21
CA LEU A 43 -4.37 -12.78 0.91
C LEU A 43 -5.62 -13.65 1.10
N LEU A 44 -6.77 -13.01 1.31
CA LEU A 44 -8.07 -13.65 1.51
C LEU A 44 -8.75 -14.03 0.19
N THR A 45 -8.37 -13.40 -0.92
CA THR A 45 -8.85 -13.72 -2.25
C THR A 45 -8.39 -15.11 -2.70
N ASP A 46 -9.34 -15.92 -3.14
CA ASP A 46 -9.11 -17.18 -3.83
C ASP A 46 -8.86 -16.91 -5.34
N PRO A 47 -7.93 -17.63 -6.01
CA PRO A 47 -7.83 -17.58 -7.46
C PRO A 47 -9.16 -17.74 -8.22
N GLU A 48 -10.10 -18.52 -7.69
CA GLU A 48 -11.45 -18.69 -8.26
C GLU A 48 -12.25 -17.37 -8.28
N GLU A 49 -12.13 -16.55 -7.24
CA GLU A 49 -12.77 -15.23 -7.22
C GLU A 49 -12.18 -14.28 -8.29
N LYS A 50 -10.85 -14.35 -8.52
CA LYS A 50 -10.23 -13.64 -9.64
C LYS A 50 -10.70 -14.19 -11.00
N LEU A 51 -10.97 -15.49 -11.10
CA LEU A 51 -11.49 -16.12 -12.30
C LEU A 51 -12.91 -15.64 -12.62
N ASP A 52 -13.77 -15.51 -11.61
CA ASP A 52 -15.12 -14.97 -11.75
C ASP A 52 -15.09 -13.51 -12.23
N LEU A 53 -14.28 -12.67 -11.59
CA LEU A 53 -14.07 -11.28 -12.03
C LEU A 53 -13.54 -11.19 -13.46
N LEU A 54 -12.64 -12.10 -13.82
CA LEU A 54 -12.14 -12.20 -15.18
C LEU A 54 -13.30 -12.57 -16.11
N ALA A 55 -14.10 -13.57 -15.79
CA ALA A 55 -15.23 -14.05 -16.60
C ALA A 55 -16.27 -12.95 -16.86
N ASP A 56 -16.56 -12.12 -15.87
CA ASP A 56 -17.48 -10.98 -15.95
C ASP A 56 -16.92 -9.79 -16.75
N SER A 57 -15.60 -9.72 -16.90
CA SER A 57 -14.95 -8.65 -17.67
C SER A 57 -15.19 -8.84 -19.18
N PRO A 58 -15.51 -7.76 -19.93
CA PRO A 58 -15.66 -7.83 -21.39
C PRO A 58 -14.42 -8.45 -22.04
N PRO A 59 -14.60 -9.39 -22.98
CA PRO A 59 -13.46 -9.98 -23.67
C PRO A 59 -12.78 -8.93 -24.58
N PRO A 60 -11.50 -9.14 -24.91
CA PRO A 60 -10.86 -8.43 -26.01
C PRO A 60 -11.66 -8.54 -27.31
N PRO A 61 -11.51 -7.60 -28.26
CA PRO A 61 -12.14 -7.71 -29.57
C PRO A 61 -11.83 -9.05 -30.24
N GLU A 62 -12.82 -9.67 -30.90
CA GLU A 62 -12.63 -10.97 -31.57
C GLU A 62 -11.54 -10.97 -32.63
N SER A 63 -11.25 -9.81 -33.21
CA SER A 63 -10.16 -9.62 -34.17
C SER A 63 -8.77 -9.75 -33.54
N ASP A 64 -8.64 -9.65 -32.22
CA ASP A 64 -7.39 -9.85 -31.49
C ASP A 64 -7.33 -11.27 -30.90
N THR A 65 -7.13 -12.24 -31.81
CA THR A 65 -7.10 -13.67 -31.50
C THR A 65 -6.04 -14.04 -30.46
N ALA A 66 -4.91 -13.33 -30.46
CA ALA A 66 -3.83 -13.53 -29.50
C ALA A 66 -4.23 -13.10 -28.08
N SER A 67 -4.87 -11.93 -27.93
CA SER A 67 -5.39 -11.49 -26.64
C SER A 67 -6.52 -12.38 -26.11
N LEU A 68 -7.36 -12.93 -26.99
CA LEU A 68 -8.36 -13.93 -26.60
C LEU A 68 -7.71 -15.23 -26.09
N LYS A 69 -6.72 -15.77 -26.80
CA LYS A 69 -5.96 -16.95 -26.33
C LYS A 69 -5.21 -16.65 -25.03
N GLU A 70 -4.66 -15.45 -24.88
CA GLU A 70 -3.95 -15.06 -23.66
C GLU A 70 -4.88 -15.00 -22.46
N ARG A 71 -6.09 -14.45 -22.64
CA ARG A 71 -7.15 -14.48 -21.62
C ARG A 71 -7.51 -15.91 -21.22
N GLU A 72 -7.58 -16.83 -22.18
CA GLU A 72 -7.78 -18.26 -21.88
C GLU A 72 -6.60 -18.84 -21.09
N GLY A 73 -5.35 -18.53 -21.48
CA GLY A 73 -4.16 -18.91 -20.72
C GLY A 73 -4.20 -18.42 -19.27
N VAL A 74 -4.65 -17.18 -19.03
CA VAL A 74 -4.82 -16.63 -17.67
C VAL A 74 -5.92 -17.35 -16.90
N LYS A 75 -7.02 -17.76 -17.54
CA LYS A 75 -8.05 -18.58 -16.87
C LYS A 75 -7.49 -19.94 -16.44
N GLU A 76 -6.69 -20.57 -17.29
CA GLU A 76 -6.04 -21.84 -16.95
C GLU A 76 -5.05 -21.67 -15.79
N LEU A 77 -4.33 -20.54 -15.71
CA LEU A 77 -3.48 -20.20 -14.56
C LEU A 77 -4.30 -20.08 -13.27
N LEU A 78 -5.38 -19.30 -13.29
CA LEU A 78 -6.25 -19.11 -12.13
C LEU A 78 -6.92 -20.42 -11.69
N SER A 79 -7.17 -21.34 -12.63
CA SER A 79 -7.74 -22.67 -12.36
C SER A 79 -6.71 -23.71 -11.89
N GLY A 80 -5.42 -23.36 -11.80
CA GLY A 80 -4.35 -24.29 -11.42
C GLY A 80 -3.85 -25.21 -12.54
N ASN A 81 -4.30 -25.03 -13.78
CA ASN A 81 -3.96 -25.87 -14.93
C ASN A 81 -2.70 -25.37 -15.64
N TYR A 82 -1.58 -25.34 -14.91
CA TYR A 82 -0.35 -24.67 -15.38
C TYR A 82 0.21 -25.24 -16.68
N ASP A 83 0.19 -26.57 -16.87
CA ASP A 83 0.64 -27.21 -18.13
C ASP A 83 -0.13 -26.71 -19.35
N ARG A 84 -1.47 -26.58 -19.20
CA ARG A 84 -2.33 -26.10 -20.29
C ARG A 84 -2.10 -24.61 -20.56
N ALA A 85 -1.96 -23.81 -19.50
CA ALA A 85 -1.61 -22.40 -19.61
C ALA A 85 -0.28 -22.22 -20.37
N ILE A 86 0.77 -22.97 -20.00
CA ILE A 86 2.08 -22.94 -20.66
C ILE A 86 1.96 -23.31 -22.14
N GLY A 87 1.23 -24.39 -22.47
CA GLY A 87 1.04 -24.81 -23.87
C GLY A 87 0.35 -23.73 -24.72
N LEU A 88 -0.71 -23.10 -24.19
CA LEU A 88 -1.40 -22.00 -24.86
C LEU A 88 -0.47 -20.80 -25.06
N LEU A 89 0.25 -20.40 -24.01
CA LEU A 89 1.12 -19.23 -24.03
C LEU A 89 2.35 -19.45 -24.94
N GLN A 90 2.92 -20.65 -24.99
CA GLN A 90 3.98 -21.00 -25.93
C GLN A 90 3.49 -20.94 -27.37
N GLN A 91 2.25 -21.38 -27.63
CA GLN A 91 1.66 -21.25 -28.96
C GLN A 91 1.47 -19.78 -29.34
N ILE A 92 1.02 -18.93 -28.40
CA ILE A 92 0.91 -17.48 -28.64
C ILE A 92 2.27 -16.88 -28.96
N GLU A 93 3.32 -17.24 -28.23
CA GLU A 93 4.68 -16.75 -28.50
C GLU A 93 5.20 -17.22 -29.87
N ALA A 94 4.86 -18.44 -30.30
CA ALA A 94 5.23 -18.95 -31.62
C ALA A 94 4.47 -18.23 -32.76
N ASP A 95 3.17 -18.01 -32.58
CA ASP A 95 2.29 -17.37 -33.57
C ASP A 95 2.50 -15.83 -33.61
N HIS A 96 2.80 -15.23 -32.45
CA HIS A 96 2.85 -13.78 -32.20
C HIS A 96 4.03 -13.41 -31.26
N PRO A 97 5.28 -13.58 -31.71
CA PRO A 97 6.46 -13.38 -30.86
C PRO A 97 6.62 -11.92 -30.39
N GLY A 98 7.26 -11.76 -29.24
CA GLY A 98 7.66 -10.42 -28.75
C GLY A 98 6.61 -9.70 -27.89
N ARG A 99 5.46 -10.31 -27.62
CA ARG A 99 4.44 -9.74 -26.71
C ARG A 99 4.94 -9.79 -25.27
N TYR A 100 4.95 -8.64 -24.58
CA TYR A 100 5.41 -8.60 -23.18
C TYR A 100 4.47 -9.41 -22.27
N SER A 101 3.16 -9.30 -22.48
CA SER A 101 2.15 -9.94 -21.65
C SER A 101 2.25 -11.46 -21.72
N THR A 102 2.53 -12.00 -22.90
CA THR A 102 2.78 -13.43 -23.11
C THR A 102 4.03 -13.90 -22.37
N ALA A 103 5.13 -13.14 -22.43
CA ALA A 103 6.35 -13.45 -21.68
C ALA A 103 6.13 -13.40 -20.16
N ALA A 104 5.44 -12.36 -19.65
CA ALA A 104 5.11 -12.24 -18.24
C ALA A 104 4.21 -13.39 -17.76
N ASN A 105 3.19 -13.74 -18.53
CA ASN A 105 2.29 -14.85 -18.21
C ASN A 105 3.00 -16.22 -18.29
N LEU A 106 3.93 -16.42 -19.24
CA LEU A 106 4.79 -17.62 -19.26
C LEU A 106 5.64 -17.70 -18.00
N GLY A 107 6.27 -16.59 -17.62
CA GLY A 107 7.10 -16.53 -16.42
C GLY A 107 6.31 -16.89 -15.15
N THR A 108 5.12 -16.31 -14.99
CA THR A 108 4.20 -16.66 -13.90
C THR A 108 3.74 -18.11 -13.97
N ALA A 109 3.43 -18.64 -15.16
CA ALA A 109 3.01 -20.04 -15.33
C ALA A 109 4.08 -21.03 -14.87
N TYR A 110 5.32 -20.84 -15.33
CA TYR A 110 6.45 -21.66 -14.90
C TYR A 110 6.74 -21.50 -13.41
N GLU A 111 6.60 -20.29 -12.87
CA GLU A 111 6.79 -20.05 -11.44
C GLU A 111 5.80 -20.85 -10.59
N LEU A 112 4.52 -20.87 -10.98
CA LEU A 112 3.47 -21.61 -10.29
C LEU A 112 3.64 -23.14 -10.45
N GLN A 113 4.33 -23.58 -11.51
CA GLN A 113 4.77 -24.96 -11.70
C GLN A 113 6.08 -25.31 -10.96
N ASP A 114 6.70 -24.36 -10.25
CA ASP A 114 8.00 -24.48 -9.60
C ASP A 114 9.19 -24.71 -10.56
N ASP A 115 9.05 -24.41 -11.87
CA ASP A 115 10.17 -24.30 -12.81
C ASP A 115 10.75 -22.88 -12.76
N LEU A 116 11.55 -22.62 -11.73
CA LEU A 116 12.07 -21.29 -11.41
C LEU A 116 13.05 -20.77 -12.47
N GLU A 117 13.78 -21.65 -13.14
CA GLU A 117 14.74 -21.33 -14.18
C GLU A 117 14.04 -20.83 -15.44
N SER A 118 12.99 -21.54 -15.88
CA SER A 118 12.13 -21.07 -16.99
C SER A 118 11.37 -19.82 -16.62
N ALA A 119 10.87 -19.73 -15.37
CA ALA A 119 10.21 -18.53 -14.87
C ALA A 119 11.12 -17.30 -14.96
N LEU A 120 12.35 -17.42 -14.44
CA LEU A 120 13.34 -16.34 -14.44
C LEU A 120 13.64 -15.87 -15.85
N LYS A 121 13.87 -16.81 -16.77
CA LYS A 121 14.11 -16.51 -18.18
C LYS A 121 12.96 -15.69 -18.79
N TRP A 122 11.72 -16.11 -18.58
CA TRP A 122 10.56 -15.47 -19.20
C TRP A 122 10.20 -14.12 -18.57
N ILE A 123 10.33 -13.97 -17.25
CA ILE A 123 10.16 -12.67 -16.60
C ILE A 123 11.25 -11.68 -17.04
N GLN A 124 12.52 -12.11 -17.15
CA GLN A 124 13.58 -11.28 -17.72
C GLN A 124 13.29 -10.85 -19.15
N GLU A 125 12.73 -11.76 -19.96
CA GLU A 125 12.29 -11.44 -21.31
C GLU A 125 11.10 -10.46 -21.32
N GLY A 126 10.18 -10.56 -20.37
CA GLY A 126 9.11 -9.59 -20.13
C GLY A 126 9.65 -8.18 -19.82
N VAL A 127 10.58 -8.08 -18.85
CA VAL A 127 11.29 -6.84 -18.50
C VAL A 127 12.00 -6.25 -19.72
N ARG A 128 12.67 -7.08 -20.52
CA ARG A 128 13.37 -6.64 -21.74
C ARG A 128 12.41 -6.07 -22.78
N ARG A 129 11.22 -6.66 -22.94
CA ARG A 129 10.20 -6.24 -23.91
C ARG A 129 9.49 -4.96 -23.48
N ASN A 130 9.18 -4.84 -22.19
CA ASN A 130 8.52 -3.67 -21.63
C ASN A 130 8.98 -3.43 -20.18
N PRO A 131 10.00 -2.58 -19.95
CA PRO A 131 10.50 -2.32 -18.61
C PRO A 131 9.53 -1.51 -17.73
N ASP A 132 8.54 -0.85 -18.35
CA ASP A 132 7.55 -0.02 -17.66
C ASP A 132 6.25 -0.79 -17.34
N SER A 133 6.16 -2.08 -17.73
CA SER A 133 5.02 -2.93 -17.37
C SER A 133 4.87 -3.02 -15.86
N HIS A 134 3.62 -3.21 -15.40
CA HIS A 134 3.33 -3.36 -13.97
C HIS A 134 3.91 -2.20 -13.13
N HIS A 135 3.79 -0.98 -13.66
CA HIS A 135 4.35 0.24 -13.06
C HIS A 135 5.87 0.19 -12.84
N GLY A 136 6.59 -0.52 -13.72
CA GLY A 136 8.03 -0.69 -13.63
C GLY A 136 8.49 -1.56 -12.46
N SER A 137 7.64 -2.47 -11.98
CA SER A 137 7.96 -3.34 -10.82
C SER A 137 8.53 -4.70 -11.19
N GLU A 138 8.55 -5.10 -12.47
CA GLU A 138 8.96 -6.44 -12.90
C GLU A 138 10.43 -6.78 -12.61
N TRP A 139 11.30 -5.78 -12.45
CA TRP A 139 12.67 -6.04 -11.96
C TRP A 139 12.67 -6.71 -10.59
N LEU A 140 11.68 -6.43 -9.74
CA LEU A 140 11.57 -7.05 -8.42
C LEU A 140 11.12 -8.50 -8.54
N HIS A 141 10.27 -8.85 -9.52
CA HIS A 141 9.90 -10.24 -9.80
C HIS A 141 11.13 -11.08 -10.18
N VAL A 142 12.04 -10.52 -10.97
CA VAL A 142 13.35 -11.14 -11.26
C VAL A 142 14.14 -11.43 -9.97
N GLU A 143 14.23 -10.47 -9.05
CA GLU A 143 14.97 -10.63 -7.79
C GLU A 143 14.29 -11.63 -6.83
N ILE A 144 12.96 -11.71 -6.85
CA ILE A 144 12.17 -12.73 -6.14
C ILE A 144 12.52 -14.12 -6.64
N LEU A 145 12.52 -14.33 -7.96
CA LEU A 145 12.85 -15.63 -8.55
C LEU A 145 14.30 -16.04 -8.26
N LYS A 146 15.25 -15.10 -8.34
CA LYS A 146 16.65 -15.35 -7.93
C LYS A 146 16.74 -15.78 -6.48
N ALA A 147 16.03 -15.10 -5.56
CA ALA A 147 16.04 -15.46 -4.15
C ALA A 147 15.42 -16.85 -3.90
N ARG A 148 14.35 -17.23 -4.63
CA ARG A 148 13.78 -18.59 -4.57
C ARG A 148 14.76 -19.66 -5.06
N ILE A 149 15.47 -19.40 -6.15
CA ILE A 149 16.50 -20.31 -6.68
C ILE A 149 17.64 -20.50 -5.66
N GLU A 150 18.11 -19.42 -5.04
CA GLU A 150 19.12 -19.50 -3.99
C GLU A 150 18.63 -20.30 -2.77
N LEU A 151 17.38 -20.10 -2.35
CA LEU A 151 16.77 -20.85 -1.25
C LEU A 151 16.67 -22.35 -1.51
N ARG A 152 16.42 -22.76 -2.77
CA ARG A 152 16.40 -24.17 -3.18
C ARG A 152 17.74 -24.85 -2.92
N ASN A 153 18.84 -24.12 -3.11
CA ASN A 153 20.21 -24.62 -2.91
C ASN A 153 20.73 -24.38 -1.49
N ASN A 154 20.22 -23.35 -0.82
CA ASN A 154 20.61 -22.93 0.52
C ASN A 154 19.37 -22.45 1.30
N PRO A 155 18.71 -23.34 2.06
CA PRO A 155 17.53 -22.98 2.86
C PRO A 155 17.77 -21.86 3.88
N SER A 156 19.03 -21.62 4.26
CA SER A 156 19.41 -20.55 5.18
C SER A 156 19.69 -19.19 4.51
N TYR A 157 19.53 -19.07 3.19
CA TYR A 157 19.91 -17.88 2.42
C TYR A 157 19.38 -16.56 3.01
N LEU A 158 18.12 -16.54 3.47
CA LEU A 158 17.47 -15.35 4.04
C LEU A 158 17.71 -15.14 5.56
N HIS A 159 18.48 -16.00 6.22
CA HIS A 159 18.91 -15.78 7.59
C HIS A 159 19.92 -14.63 7.65
N ASP A 160 20.91 -14.64 6.75
CA ASP A 160 22.00 -13.67 6.77
C ASP A 160 21.89 -12.61 5.65
N ARG A 161 20.98 -12.81 4.70
CA ARG A 161 20.76 -11.89 3.56
C ARG A 161 19.34 -11.37 3.52
N ARG A 162 19.18 -10.17 2.95
CA ARG A 162 17.89 -9.59 2.58
C ARG A 162 17.75 -9.67 1.07
N LEU A 163 16.53 -9.82 0.56
CA LEU A 163 16.26 -9.58 -0.85
C LEU A 163 16.52 -8.11 -1.19
N ILE A 164 16.08 -7.20 -0.31
CA ILE A 164 16.34 -5.77 -0.39
C ILE A 164 17.10 -5.30 0.87
N PRO A 165 18.40 -4.97 0.76
CA PRO A 165 19.21 -4.54 1.89
C PRO A 165 18.98 -3.06 2.20
N LEU A 166 17.87 -2.75 2.88
CA LEU A 166 17.60 -1.40 3.37
C LEU A 166 18.61 -0.99 4.44
N PRO A 167 19.13 0.25 4.42
CA PRO A 167 19.93 0.79 5.52
C PRO A 167 19.09 0.91 6.81
N GLU A 168 19.77 1.14 7.93
CA GLU A 168 19.09 1.30 9.23
C GLU A 168 18.16 2.54 9.24
N THR A 169 18.64 3.63 8.64
CA THR A 169 17.95 4.90 8.48
C THR A 169 17.82 5.28 7.00
N PHE A 170 16.64 5.72 6.58
CA PHE A 170 16.38 6.19 5.22
C PHE A 170 15.15 7.10 5.19
N THR A 171 15.04 7.86 4.11
CA THR A 171 13.90 8.67 3.67
C THR A 171 13.29 8.10 2.40
N ASP A 172 12.19 8.68 1.93
CA ASP A 172 11.54 8.37 0.65
C ASP A 172 12.50 8.29 -0.55
N SER A 173 13.45 9.22 -0.59
CA SER A 173 14.40 9.52 -1.67
C SER A 173 15.75 8.85 -1.49
N THR A 174 15.96 8.09 -0.41
CA THR A 174 17.23 7.41 -0.18
C THR A 174 17.50 6.40 -1.30
N PRO A 175 18.64 6.51 -2.02
CA PRO A 175 18.98 5.58 -3.08
C PRO A 175 19.42 4.23 -2.50
N ILE A 176 18.85 3.15 -3.02
CA ILE A 176 19.11 1.77 -2.62
C ILE A 176 19.41 0.98 -3.89
N SER A 177 20.54 0.29 -3.90
CA SER A 177 20.94 -0.55 -5.03
C SER A 177 20.40 -1.98 -4.87
N VAL A 178 19.64 -2.46 -5.85
CA VAL A 178 19.07 -3.80 -5.91
C VAL A 178 19.17 -4.31 -7.34
N GLY A 179 19.62 -5.56 -7.54
CA GLY A 179 19.69 -6.16 -8.88
C GLY A 179 20.58 -5.42 -9.89
N GLY A 180 21.53 -4.57 -9.44
CA GLY A 180 22.36 -3.73 -10.31
C GLY A 180 21.72 -2.39 -10.71
N HIS A 181 20.50 -2.12 -10.25
CA HIS A 181 19.78 -0.87 -10.45
C HIS A 181 19.70 -0.07 -9.15
N THR A 182 19.49 1.24 -9.25
CA THR A 182 19.30 2.11 -8.08
C THR A 182 17.89 2.66 -8.09
N HIS A 183 17.19 2.45 -6.98
CA HIS A 183 15.82 2.90 -6.77
C HIS A 183 15.73 3.70 -5.48
N THR A 184 14.73 4.57 -5.37
CA THR A 184 14.43 5.24 -4.10
C THR A 184 13.69 4.28 -3.17
N ALA A 185 13.70 4.52 -1.86
CA ALA A 185 12.93 3.73 -0.91
C ALA A 185 11.44 3.72 -1.23
N GLN A 186 10.90 4.84 -1.71
CA GLN A 186 9.51 4.92 -2.16
C GLN A 186 9.24 4.01 -3.37
N ALA A 187 10.06 4.09 -4.43
CA ALA A 187 9.87 3.26 -5.63
C ALA A 187 9.98 1.77 -5.32
N ILE A 188 10.86 1.40 -4.38
CA ILE A 188 10.93 0.03 -3.87
C ILE A 188 9.64 -0.36 -3.14
N GLY A 189 9.10 0.51 -2.29
CA GLY A 189 7.84 0.26 -1.59
C GLY A 189 6.67 0.03 -2.56
N GLU A 190 6.57 0.86 -3.60
CA GLU A 190 5.57 0.73 -4.66
C GLU A 190 5.73 -0.59 -5.44
N ALA A 191 6.96 -0.96 -5.79
CA ALA A 191 7.24 -2.22 -6.45
C ALA A 191 6.90 -3.43 -5.57
N ILE A 192 7.26 -3.41 -4.27
CA ILE A 192 6.91 -4.50 -3.35
C ILE A 192 5.39 -4.60 -3.20
N PHE A 193 4.69 -3.47 -3.05
CA PHE A 193 3.24 -3.47 -2.92
C PHE A 193 2.56 -4.12 -4.13
N TYR A 194 2.94 -3.72 -5.35
CA TYR A 194 2.39 -4.29 -6.58
C TYR A 194 2.64 -5.80 -6.65
N GLN A 195 3.89 -6.22 -6.44
CA GLN A 195 4.27 -7.63 -6.53
C GLN A 195 3.59 -8.48 -5.46
N LEU A 196 3.46 -7.98 -4.22
CA LEU A 196 2.71 -8.71 -3.17
C LEU A 196 1.22 -8.82 -3.51
N GLN A 197 0.60 -7.77 -4.06
CA GLN A 197 -0.82 -7.80 -4.41
C GLN A 197 -1.14 -8.88 -5.45
N GLU A 198 -0.28 -9.02 -6.47
CA GLU A 198 -0.48 -10.05 -7.49
C GLU A 198 -0.23 -11.46 -6.94
N ARG A 199 0.78 -11.60 -6.06
CA ARG A 199 1.28 -12.91 -5.64
C ARG A 199 0.52 -13.53 -4.47
N LEU A 200 -0.02 -12.74 -3.54
CA LEU A 200 -0.71 -13.25 -2.35
C LEU A 200 -2.01 -14.03 -2.65
N VAL A 201 -2.53 -13.89 -3.87
CA VAL A 201 -3.64 -14.70 -4.37
C VAL A 201 -3.21 -16.16 -4.56
N PHE A 202 -2.00 -16.40 -5.06
CA PHE A 202 -1.48 -17.73 -5.37
C PHE A 202 -0.60 -18.31 -4.25
N VAL A 203 0.25 -17.48 -3.64
CA VAL A 203 1.25 -17.93 -2.67
C VAL A 203 0.68 -17.79 -1.26
N LYS A 204 0.48 -18.92 -0.60
CA LYS A 204 -0.04 -19.00 0.77
C LYS A 204 1.08 -19.27 1.78
N ASP A 205 0.80 -19.03 3.05
CA ASP A 205 1.77 -19.18 4.13
C ASP A 205 2.12 -20.66 4.43
N PRO A 206 3.40 -20.98 4.77
CA PRO A 206 4.56 -20.08 4.90
C PRO A 206 5.35 -19.88 3.60
N ASP A 207 5.89 -18.68 3.40
CA ASP A 207 6.84 -18.37 2.32
C ASP A 207 7.87 -17.34 2.82
N PRO A 208 9.15 -17.72 2.99
CA PRO A 208 10.17 -16.85 3.57
C PRO A 208 10.56 -15.67 2.66
N VAL A 209 10.33 -15.75 1.33
CA VAL A 209 10.55 -14.64 0.41
C VAL A 209 9.45 -13.60 0.57
N ILE A 210 8.19 -14.05 0.63
CA ILE A 210 7.05 -13.16 0.95
C ILE A 210 7.22 -12.54 2.33
N ALA A 211 7.70 -13.30 3.32
CA ALA A 211 8.04 -12.76 4.62
C ALA A 211 9.12 -11.67 4.53
N ASP A 212 10.20 -11.89 3.78
CA ASP A 212 11.27 -10.89 3.63
C ASP A 212 10.81 -9.60 2.94
N LEU A 213 9.97 -9.73 1.90
CA LEU A 213 9.35 -8.60 1.21
C LEU A 213 8.39 -7.84 2.11
N MET A 214 7.48 -8.54 2.80
CA MET A 214 6.50 -7.94 3.72
C MET A 214 7.19 -7.18 4.86
N PHE A 215 8.28 -7.73 5.41
CA PHE A 215 9.09 -7.06 6.42
C PHE A 215 9.70 -5.78 5.87
N THR A 216 10.31 -5.87 4.68
CA THR A 216 10.92 -4.72 3.99
C THR A 216 9.89 -3.64 3.73
N PHE A 217 8.71 -4.02 3.25
CA PHE A 217 7.62 -3.09 2.98
C PHE A 217 7.09 -2.45 4.26
N GLY A 218 6.91 -3.19 5.35
CA GLY A 218 6.53 -2.63 6.65
C GLY A 218 7.56 -1.62 7.20
N ARG A 219 8.85 -1.81 6.91
CA ARG A 219 9.90 -0.82 7.23
C ARG A 219 9.78 0.45 6.39
N ILE A 220 9.55 0.31 5.08
CA ILE A 220 9.38 1.44 4.17
C ILE A 220 8.11 2.22 4.53
N GLU A 221 6.97 1.52 4.64
CA GLU A 221 5.68 2.13 4.95
C GLU A 221 5.72 2.92 6.25
N GLY A 222 6.31 2.38 7.32
CA GLY A 222 6.34 3.10 8.59
C GLY A 222 7.28 4.30 8.62
N ARG A 223 8.36 4.30 7.82
CA ARG A 223 9.35 5.39 7.76
C ARG A 223 9.00 6.46 6.74
N VAL A 224 8.40 6.07 5.62
CA VAL A 224 8.08 6.95 4.49
C VAL A 224 6.64 7.43 4.57
N ASN A 225 5.70 6.52 4.84
CA ASN A 225 4.27 6.72 4.73
C ASN A 225 3.59 6.76 6.11
N VAL A 226 2.73 5.79 6.44
CA VAL A 226 1.95 5.80 7.68
C VAL A 226 2.44 4.70 8.62
N ILE A 227 2.86 5.10 9.82
CA ILE A 227 3.47 4.20 10.81
C ILE A 227 2.54 3.07 11.25
N GLU A 228 1.24 3.32 11.34
CA GLU A 228 0.24 2.31 11.67
C GLU A 228 0.11 1.24 10.59
N SER A 229 0.18 1.62 9.31
CA SER A 229 0.20 0.69 8.17
C SER A 229 1.48 -0.16 8.22
N GLY A 230 2.64 0.48 8.39
CA GLY A 230 3.92 -0.21 8.54
C GLY A 230 3.92 -1.23 9.68
N LYS A 231 3.34 -0.88 10.84
CA LYS A 231 3.19 -1.80 11.98
C LYS A 231 2.35 -3.02 11.62
N ARG A 232 1.21 -2.84 10.94
CA ARG A 232 0.33 -3.96 10.56
C ARG A 232 1.00 -4.89 9.56
N LEU A 233 1.74 -4.36 8.59
CA LEU A 233 2.56 -5.16 7.66
C LEU A 233 3.62 -5.99 8.39
N LEU A 234 4.32 -5.40 9.37
CA LEU A 234 5.28 -6.13 10.22
C LEU A 234 4.61 -7.25 11.03
N GLN A 235 3.37 -7.05 11.46
CA GLN A 235 2.59 -8.10 12.14
C GLN A 235 2.21 -9.23 11.16
N MET A 236 1.76 -8.90 9.96
CA MET A 236 1.45 -9.88 8.89
C MET A 236 2.67 -10.72 8.53
N THR A 237 3.86 -10.12 8.52
CA THR A 237 5.13 -10.78 8.22
C THR A 237 5.36 -12.04 9.07
N ARG A 238 4.91 -12.06 10.33
CA ARG A 238 5.07 -13.22 11.23
C ARG A 238 4.40 -14.48 10.69
N ARG A 239 3.28 -14.34 9.99
CA ARG A 239 2.50 -15.45 9.44
C ARG A 239 3.26 -16.20 8.33
N PHE A 240 4.12 -15.51 7.60
CA PHE A 240 4.88 -16.09 6.49
C PHE A 240 6.20 -16.75 6.91
N GLY A 241 6.53 -16.78 8.21
CA GLY A 241 7.73 -17.47 8.70
C GLY A 241 9.02 -16.69 8.49
N PHE A 242 9.03 -15.39 8.79
CA PHE A 242 10.23 -14.56 8.68
C PHE A 242 11.43 -15.13 9.47
N PRO A 243 12.61 -15.35 8.86
CA PRO A 243 13.73 -16.04 9.51
C PRO A 243 14.31 -15.35 10.74
N ARG A 244 14.05 -14.04 10.92
CA ARG A 244 14.60 -13.21 12.01
C ARG A 244 13.50 -12.50 12.80
N PRO A 245 12.68 -13.24 13.58
CA PRO A 245 11.54 -12.66 14.29
C PRO A 245 11.93 -11.54 15.29
N ALA A 246 13.16 -11.56 15.81
CA ALA A 246 13.69 -10.49 16.65
C ALA A 246 13.71 -9.12 15.95
N LEU A 247 13.95 -9.07 14.63
CA LEU A 247 13.92 -7.82 13.87
C LEU A 247 12.48 -7.29 13.73
N ILE A 248 11.48 -8.17 13.58
CA ILE A 248 10.07 -7.75 13.58
C ILE A 248 9.72 -7.09 14.90
N THR A 249 10.05 -7.73 16.02
CA THR A 249 9.77 -7.18 17.35
C THR A 249 10.47 -5.84 17.56
N ARG A 250 11.76 -5.74 17.19
CA ARG A 250 12.52 -4.50 17.28
C ARG A 250 11.86 -3.35 16.50
N GLU A 251 11.44 -3.61 15.27
CA GLU A 251 10.78 -2.59 14.42
C GLU A 251 9.40 -2.18 14.95
N ILE A 252 8.60 -3.14 15.42
CA ILE A 252 7.31 -2.86 16.05
C ILE A 252 7.49 -2.00 17.32
N ASP A 253 8.48 -2.30 18.16
CA ASP A 253 8.77 -1.52 19.38
C ASP A 253 9.17 -0.08 19.06
N ILE A 254 9.92 0.14 17.97
CA ILE A 254 10.25 1.48 17.48
C ILE A 254 8.96 2.22 17.08
N TYR A 255 8.05 1.56 16.38
CA TYR A 255 6.80 2.15 15.92
C TYR A 255 5.86 2.45 17.09
N ASP A 256 5.74 1.55 18.05
CA ASP A 256 4.90 1.73 19.23
C ASP A 256 5.33 2.92 20.08
N LYS A 257 6.64 3.12 20.27
CA LYS A 257 7.18 4.30 20.95
C LYS A 257 6.82 5.59 20.20
N ALA A 258 7.04 5.62 18.89
CA ALA A 258 6.75 6.80 18.07
C ALA A 258 5.25 7.16 18.06
N ILE A 259 4.36 6.15 17.96
CA ILE A 259 2.91 6.34 18.04
C ILE A 259 2.50 6.88 19.42
N ALA A 260 3.03 6.30 20.50
CA ALA A 260 2.75 6.73 21.86
C ALA A 260 3.20 8.18 22.10
N ASP A 261 4.39 8.55 21.62
CA ASP A 261 4.91 9.91 21.70
C ASP A 261 4.07 10.90 20.89
N ALA A 262 3.65 10.53 19.67
CA ALA A 262 2.78 11.35 18.83
C ALA A 262 1.41 11.58 19.50
N LYS A 263 0.82 10.53 20.08
CA LYS A 263 -0.43 10.61 20.85
C LYS A 263 -0.28 11.54 22.05
N THR A 264 0.82 11.39 22.80
CA THR A 264 1.12 12.23 23.98
C THR A 264 1.26 13.71 23.59
N ARG A 265 2.02 14.02 22.54
CA ARG A 265 2.14 15.39 22.01
C ARG A 265 0.80 15.97 21.58
N LYS A 266 -0.04 15.18 20.90
CA LYS A 266 -1.39 15.60 20.49
C LYS A 266 -2.25 15.93 21.71
N THR A 267 -2.27 15.06 22.72
CA THR A 267 -3.00 15.28 23.97
C THR A 267 -2.55 16.56 24.68
N ILE A 268 -1.23 16.77 24.82
CA ILE A 268 -0.68 17.99 25.44
C ILE A 268 -1.11 19.25 24.66
N ARG A 269 -0.99 19.24 23.33
CA ARG A 269 -1.42 20.38 22.49
C ARG A 269 -2.92 20.66 22.64
N THR A 270 -3.77 19.63 22.64
CA THR A 270 -5.21 19.78 22.83
C THR A 270 -5.54 20.38 24.19
N ILE A 271 -4.92 19.89 25.27
CA ILE A 271 -5.11 20.43 26.62
C ILE A 271 -4.70 21.91 26.65
N LEU A 272 -3.52 22.25 26.13
CA LEU A 272 -3.04 23.63 26.10
C LEU A 272 -3.99 24.56 25.33
N SER A 273 -4.49 24.14 24.16
CA SER A 273 -5.45 24.91 23.37
C SER A 273 -6.77 25.15 24.12
N ILE A 274 -7.29 24.13 24.81
CA ILE A 274 -8.51 24.26 25.63
C ILE A 274 -8.27 25.22 26.79
N THR A 275 -7.16 25.09 27.50
CA THR A 275 -6.80 25.99 28.62
C THR A 275 -6.66 27.44 28.15
N LEU A 276 -6.02 27.67 27.00
CA LEU A 276 -5.87 29.01 26.43
C LEU A 276 -7.23 29.60 26.01
N ALA A 277 -8.10 28.81 25.39
CA ALA A 277 -9.44 29.25 25.00
C ALA A 277 -10.29 29.62 26.23
N LEU A 278 -10.23 28.82 27.29
CA LEU A 278 -10.90 29.12 28.56
C LEU A 278 -10.36 30.41 29.19
N ALA A 279 -9.04 30.58 29.25
CA ALA A 279 -8.42 31.79 29.78
C ALA A 279 -8.82 33.05 28.98
N ALA A 280 -8.82 32.97 27.65
CA ALA A 280 -9.26 34.06 26.77
C ALA A 280 -10.74 34.39 26.97
N PHE A 281 -11.60 33.38 27.10
CA PHE A 281 -13.02 33.57 27.39
C PHE A 281 -13.23 34.24 28.76
N THR A 282 -12.54 33.78 29.81
CA THR A 282 -12.59 34.41 31.13
C THR A 282 -12.13 35.87 31.08
N ALA A 283 -11.02 36.15 30.39
CA ALA A 283 -10.52 37.52 30.21
C ALA A 283 -11.53 38.40 29.46
N PHE A 284 -12.20 37.87 28.43
CA PHE A 284 -13.26 38.55 27.70
C PHE A 284 -14.46 38.89 28.60
N ILE A 285 -14.91 37.95 29.43
CA ILE A 285 -16.00 38.18 30.39
C ILE A 285 -15.61 39.29 31.39
N ILE A 286 -14.40 39.23 31.95
CA ILE A 286 -13.90 40.25 32.88
C ILE A 286 -13.84 41.63 32.18
N PHE A 287 -13.36 41.69 30.95
CA PHE A 287 -13.28 42.93 30.17
C PHE A 287 -14.68 43.50 29.86
N ALA A 288 -15.61 42.67 29.41
CA ALA A 288 -16.97 43.08 29.08
C ALA A 288 -17.75 43.53 30.33
N TRP A 289 -17.49 42.91 31.48
CA TRP A 289 -18.00 43.36 32.77
C TRP A 289 -17.43 44.72 33.17
N LYS A 290 -16.10 44.91 33.11
CA LYS A 290 -15.44 46.19 33.41
C LYS A 290 -15.89 47.33 32.50
N THR A 291 -16.13 47.06 31.22
CA THR A 291 -16.61 48.04 30.24
C THR A 291 -18.13 48.25 30.28
N LYS A 292 -18.84 47.60 31.21
CA LYS A 292 -20.31 47.65 31.37
C LYS A 292 -21.10 47.29 30.11
N ARG A 293 -20.51 46.51 29.19
CA ARG A 293 -21.20 46.11 27.94
C ARG A 293 -22.37 45.16 28.19
N PHE A 294 -22.34 44.39 29.27
CA PHE A 294 -23.41 43.46 29.65
C PHE A 294 -24.49 44.04 30.56
N CYS A 295 -24.27 45.21 31.15
CA CYS A 295 -25.29 45.89 31.93
C CYS A 295 -25.72 47.14 31.16
N LEU A 296 -26.88 47.07 30.49
CA LEU A 296 -27.65 48.29 30.21
C LEU A 296 -27.72 49.03 31.54
N THR A 297 -27.05 50.17 31.63
CA THR A 297 -27.14 50.99 32.84
C THR A 297 -28.63 51.18 33.14
N ARG A 298 -29.02 51.15 34.42
CA ARG A 298 -30.42 51.34 34.83
C ARG A 298 -31.07 52.55 34.14
N LYS A 299 -30.25 53.56 33.81
CA LYS A 299 -30.58 54.73 33.00
C LYS A 299 -30.95 54.40 31.54
N ALA A 300 -30.16 53.58 30.83
CA ALA A 300 -30.44 53.15 29.45
C ALA A 300 -31.68 52.23 29.35
N HIS A 301 -31.88 51.34 30.33
CA HIS A 301 -33.09 50.52 30.41
C HIS A 301 -34.35 51.36 30.65
N ASN A 302 -34.26 52.35 31.56
CA ASN A 302 -35.37 53.28 31.83
C ASN A 302 -35.65 54.22 30.63
N GLN A 303 -34.64 54.70 29.92
CA GLN A 303 -34.81 55.52 28.71
C GLN A 303 -35.50 54.74 27.58
N HIS A 304 -35.14 53.47 27.37
CA HIS A 304 -35.80 52.64 26.35
C HIS A 304 -37.27 52.34 26.70
N ARG A 305 -37.59 52.08 27.98
CA ARG A 305 -38.99 51.95 28.44
C ARG A 305 -39.79 53.23 28.26
N ALA A 306 -39.18 54.40 28.49
CA ALA A 306 -39.86 55.68 28.35
C ALA A 306 -40.15 56.07 26.88
N THR A 307 -39.40 55.54 25.91
CA THR A 307 -39.67 55.75 24.47
C THR A 307 -40.71 54.78 23.88
N MET A 308 -41.09 53.75 24.62
CA MET A 308 -42.07 52.72 24.21
C MET A 308 -43.44 52.88 24.87
N ALA A 309 -43.60 53.90 25.73
CA ALA A 309 -44.85 54.29 26.38
C ALA A 309 -45.31 55.64 25.82
#